data_AF-A0A1F8QKY1-F1
#
_entry.id   AF-A0A1F8QKY1-F1
#
_cell.length_a   1.000
_cell.length_b   1.000
_cell.length_c   1.000
_cell.angle_alpha   90.00
_cell.angle_beta   90.00
_cell.angle_gamma   90.00
#
_symmetry.space_group_name_H-M   'P 1'
#
loop_
_entity.id
_entity.type
_entity.pdbx_description
1 polymer ?
#
loop_
_entity_poly.entity_id
_entity_poly.type
_entity_poly.pdbx_seq_one_letter_code
_entity_poly.pdbx_strand_id
1 'polypeptide(L)'
;MIKRVGNQLRESSARADQPIADNLPNLFPVEEWRAFYWTMGSDGRVAEGRAVLNVPRGVAAVTQAVTIGENGVIENVRRWGVMLRGGILEAIGFDPTPFLTHDRSRYPSDDAEALHLVTNVTHFDLPGFFILASEEHPFLLFDPGGDLKGSYTNWYTYAGALAYIVTDGRLATSFGLTWEKDRVLYQKVMRALNELMAEKNREGDVESGAGHRLSC
;
A
#
# COMPACT_ATOMS: atom_id res chain seq x y z
N MET A 1 -2.84 11.00 33.11
CA MET A 1 -3.37 9.99 32.17
C MET A 1 -2.84 10.35 30.78
N ILE A 2 -1.71 9.77 30.38
CA ILE A 2 -1.07 10.10 29.10
C ILE A 2 -1.90 9.41 28.01
N LYS A 3 -2.63 10.17 27.21
CA LYS A 3 -3.26 9.66 25.97
C LYS A 3 -2.12 9.11 25.10
N ARG A 4 -2.01 7.78 24.99
CA ARG A 4 -1.31 7.14 23.87
C ARG A 4 -2.06 7.52 22.60
N VAL A 5 -1.74 8.67 22.02
CA VAL A 5 -2.09 8.98 20.63
C VAL A 5 -1.08 8.21 19.77
N GLY A 6 -1.24 6.89 19.73
CA GLY A 6 -0.52 6.00 18.84
C GLY A 6 -1.57 5.37 17.96
N ASN A 7 -1.76 5.91 16.76
CA ASN A 7 -2.64 5.35 15.76
C ASN A 7 -2.10 3.95 15.46
N GLN A 8 -2.74 2.90 15.99
CA GLN A 8 -2.34 1.51 15.69
C GLN A 8 -2.41 1.36 14.18
N LEU A 9 -1.23 1.20 13.58
CA LEU A 9 -1.03 1.16 12.15
C LEU A 9 -1.81 -0.03 11.59
N ARG A 10 -2.87 0.18 10.78
CA ARG A 10 -3.53 -0.95 10.09
C ARG A 10 -2.51 -1.61 9.18
N GLU A 11 -1.90 -2.70 9.62
CA GLU A 11 -0.98 -3.51 8.84
C GLU A 11 -1.67 -4.05 7.59
N SER A 12 -0.87 -4.33 6.56
CA SER A 12 -1.38 -5.05 5.41
C SER A 12 -1.93 -6.41 5.87
N SER A 13 -3.13 -6.75 5.43
CA SER A 13 -3.67 -8.10 5.64
C SER A 13 -3.08 -9.11 4.66
N ALA A 14 -2.32 -8.67 3.65
CA ALA A 14 -1.63 -9.56 2.73
C ALA A 14 -0.45 -10.23 3.42
N ARG A 15 -0.37 -11.56 3.34
CA ARG A 15 0.75 -12.30 3.90
C ARG A 15 2.01 -12.08 3.06
N ALA A 16 3.17 -12.14 3.70
CA ALA A 16 4.46 -12.01 3.02
C ALA A 16 4.70 -13.07 1.94
N ASP A 17 4.09 -14.25 2.11
CA ASP A 17 4.17 -15.39 1.18
C ASP A 17 3.00 -15.43 0.18
N GLN A 18 2.11 -14.44 0.18
CA GLN A 18 0.95 -14.40 -0.70
C GLN A 18 1.27 -13.55 -1.95
N PRO A 19 1.53 -14.19 -3.10
CA PRO A 19 1.86 -13.46 -4.32
C PRO A 19 0.64 -12.82 -4.98
N ILE A 20 -0.59 -13.22 -4.60
CA ILE A 20 -1.84 -12.78 -5.25
C ILE A 20 -2.70 -12.01 -4.24
N ALA A 21 -2.96 -10.73 -4.54
CA ALA A 21 -3.92 -9.88 -3.88
C ALA A 21 -5.29 -10.04 -4.57
N ASP A 22 -6.17 -10.81 -3.93
CA ASP A 22 -7.55 -11.06 -4.35
C ASP A 22 -8.47 -11.00 -3.13
N ASN A 23 -9.24 -9.92 -3.02
CA ASN A 23 -10.14 -9.72 -1.89
C ASN A 23 -11.47 -10.46 -2.03
N LEU A 24 -11.82 -10.90 -3.25
CA LEU A 24 -13.11 -11.49 -3.59
C LEU A 24 -12.92 -12.74 -4.47
N PRO A 25 -12.21 -13.76 -3.96
CA PRO A 25 -11.79 -14.89 -4.78
C PRO A 25 -12.98 -15.65 -5.35
N ASN A 26 -12.93 -15.93 -6.66
CA ASN A 26 -13.93 -16.66 -7.43
C ASN A 26 -15.32 -16.00 -7.50
N LEU A 27 -15.47 -14.73 -7.15
CA LEU A 27 -16.77 -14.05 -7.19
C LEU A 27 -17.17 -13.59 -8.60
N PHE A 28 -16.20 -13.14 -9.39
CA PHE A 28 -16.40 -12.69 -10.78
C PHE A 28 -15.18 -13.02 -11.64
N PRO A 29 -15.30 -13.02 -12.98
CA PRO A 29 -14.15 -13.21 -13.87
C PRO A 29 -13.12 -12.09 -13.68
N VAL A 30 -11.86 -12.49 -13.50
CA VAL A 30 -10.72 -11.60 -13.30
C VAL A 30 -9.70 -11.70 -14.42
N GLU A 31 -8.78 -10.74 -14.41
CA GLU A 31 -7.53 -10.71 -15.16
C GLU A 31 -6.37 -10.39 -14.21
N GLU A 32 -5.20 -10.96 -14.48
CA GLU A 32 -4.04 -10.90 -13.59
C GLU A 32 -3.12 -9.71 -13.95
N TRP A 33 -3.03 -8.75 -13.05
CA TRP A 33 -2.20 -7.57 -13.21
C TRP A 33 -0.97 -7.65 -12.32
N ARG A 34 0.17 -7.10 -12.75
CA ARG A 34 1.44 -7.19 -12.04
C ARG A 34 1.80 -5.86 -11.40
N ALA A 35 1.84 -5.83 -10.07
CA ALA A 35 2.36 -4.72 -9.30
C ALA A 35 3.86 -4.90 -9.04
N PHE A 36 4.64 -3.85 -9.30
CA PHE A 36 6.01 -3.69 -8.87
C PHE A 36 6.10 -2.46 -7.98
N TYR A 37 6.64 -2.63 -6.78
CA TYR A 37 6.62 -1.58 -5.77
C TYR A 37 7.82 -1.72 -4.83
N TRP A 38 7.93 -0.77 -3.90
CA TRP A 38 8.93 -0.79 -2.85
C TRP A 38 8.26 -0.82 -1.49
N THR A 39 8.80 -1.59 -0.58
CA THR A 39 8.34 -1.64 0.81
C THR A 39 9.52 -1.46 1.76
N MET A 40 9.28 -0.75 2.85
CA MET A 40 10.23 -0.59 3.93
C MET A 40 9.78 -1.45 5.10
N GLY A 41 10.66 -2.31 5.58
CA GLY A 41 10.47 -3.14 6.76
C GLY A 41 10.37 -2.31 8.04
N SER A 42 9.92 -2.96 9.13
CA SER A 42 9.89 -2.34 10.45
C SER A 42 11.29 -2.02 10.99
N ASP A 43 12.35 -2.58 10.40
CA ASP A 43 13.76 -2.30 10.70
C ASP A 43 14.33 -1.11 9.89
N GLY A 44 13.52 -0.53 8.99
CA GLY A 44 13.90 0.58 8.12
C GLY A 44 14.54 0.15 6.80
N ARG A 45 14.72 -1.15 6.53
CA ARG A 45 15.31 -1.60 5.27
C ARG A 45 14.30 -1.56 4.13
N VAL A 46 14.71 -1.03 2.99
CA VAL A 46 13.90 -1.00 1.76
C VAL A 46 14.16 -2.27 0.96
N ALA A 47 13.08 -2.84 0.43
CA ALA A 47 13.12 -3.97 -0.49
C ALA A 47 12.15 -3.76 -1.66
N GLU A 48 12.44 -4.40 -2.78
CA GLU A 48 11.48 -4.53 -3.88
C GLU A 48 10.37 -5.50 -3.49
N GLY A 49 9.15 -5.14 -3.85
CA GLY A 49 7.96 -5.96 -3.73
C GLY A 49 7.33 -6.24 -5.09
N ARG A 50 6.73 -7.41 -5.23
CA ARG A 50 5.99 -7.84 -6.41
C ARG A 50 4.72 -8.56 -5.98
N ALA A 51 3.61 -8.24 -6.62
CA ALA A 51 2.34 -8.91 -6.38
C ALA A 51 1.54 -9.01 -7.68
N VAL A 52 0.65 -9.99 -7.73
CA VAL A 52 -0.39 -10.12 -8.74
C VAL A 52 -1.69 -9.60 -8.15
N LEU A 53 -2.38 -8.75 -8.89
CA LEU A 53 -3.68 -8.18 -8.53
C LEU A 53 -4.73 -8.83 -9.42
N ASN A 54 -5.73 -9.46 -8.81
CA ASN A 54 -6.89 -9.96 -9.53
C ASN A 54 -7.90 -8.83 -9.68
N VAL A 55 -7.91 -8.18 -10.84
CA VAL A 55 -8.86 -7.10 -11.14
C VAL A 55 -10.00 -7.63 -12.02
N PRO A 56 -11.17 -6.99 -12.05
CA PRO A 56 -12.26 -7.40 -12.93
C PRO A 56 -11.82 -7.51 -14.39
N ARG A 57 -12.32 -8.54 -15.08
CA ARG A 57 -12.05 -8.72 -16.51
C ARG A 57 -12.52 -7.52 -17.32
N GLY A 58 -11.69 -7.09 -18.27
CA GLY A 58 -11.99 -5.99 -19.19
C GLY A 58 -11.39 -4.65 -18.77
N VAL A 59 -10.84 -4.57 -17.55
CA VAL A 59 -10.12 -3.37 -17.06
C VAL A 59 -8.99 -3.01 -18.01
N ALA A 60 -8.22 -3.97 -18.53
CA ALA A 60 -7.10 -3.71 -19.44
C ALA A 60 -7.56 -3.07 -20.75
N ALA A 61 -8.72 -3.48 -21.27
CA ALA A 61 -9.26 -2.98 -22.52
C ALA A 61 -9.75 -1.52 -22.43
N VAL A 62 -10.20 -1.08 -21.25
CA VAL A 62 -10.67 0.29 -21.03
C VAL A 62 -9.59 1.21 -20.45
N THR A 63 -8.42 0.67 -20.11
CA THR A 63 -7.31 1.44 -19.51
C THR A 63 -6.27 1.80 -20.54
N GLN A 64 -5.97 3.10 -20.63
CA GLN A 64 -4.90 3.60 -21.48
C GLN A 64 -3.52 3.27 -20.89
N ALA A 65 -2.55 3.01 -21.77
CA ALA A 65 -1.16 2.92 -21.36
C ALA A 65 -0.66 4.29 -20.86
N VAL A 66 0.25 4.26 -19.91
CA VAL A 66 0.83 5.46 -19.28
C VAL A 66 2.34 5.36 -19.19
N THR A 67 2.97 6.47 -18.88
CA THR A 67 4.39 6.58 -18.57
C THR A 67 4.64 6.65 -17.06
N ILE A 68 5.89 6.49 -16.63
CA ILE A 68 6.25 6.60 -15.21
C ILE A 68 6.00 8.03 -14.73
N GLY A 69 5.27 8.18 -13.63
CA GLY A 69 4.80 9.45 -13.07
C GLY A 69 3.36 9.80 -13.41
N GLU A 70 2.75 9.11 -14.37
CA GLU A 70 1.33 9.26 -14.71
C GLU A 70 0.47 8.22 -13.97
N ASN A 71 -0.47 8.70 -13.16
CA ASN A 71 -1.31 7.86 -12.30
C ASN A 71 -2.03 6.72 -13.03
N GLY A 72 -2.53 6.97 -14.25
CA GLY A 72 -3.33 6.00 -15.00
C GLY A 72 -4.52 5.50 -14.18
N VAL A 73 -4.65 4.17 -14.08
CA VAL A 73 -5.71 3.49 -13.31
C VAL A 73 -5.57 3.60 -11.78
N ILE A 74 -4.42 4.06 -11.29
CA ILE A 74 -4.19 4.19 -9.84
C ILE A 74 -4.85 5.49 -9.34
N GLU A 75 -5.72 5.38 -8.36
CA GLU A 75 -6.26 6.52 -7.62
C GLU A 75 -5.25 6.97 -6.55
N ASN A 76 -4.79 6.02 -5.72
CA ASN A 76 -3.86 6.32 -4.64
C ASN A 76 -3.05 5.08 -4.21
N VAL A 77 -1.84 5.31 -3.70
CA VAL A 77 -1.07 4.32 -2.95
C VAL A 77 -1.18 4.62 -1.46
N ARG A 78 -1.36 3.58 -0.67
CA ARG A 78 -1.45 3.64 0.80
C ARG A 78 -0.25 2.90 1.38
N ARG A 79 0.00 3.13 2.67
CA ARG A 79 1.06 2.42 3.43
C ARG A 79 1.02 0.90 3.29
N TRP A 80 -0.15 0.32 3.07
CA TRP A 80 -0.38 -1.13 3.08
C TRP A 80 -0.88 -1.67 1.73
N GLY A 81 -1.01 -0.84 0.70
CA GLY A 81 -1.69 -1.28 -0.51
C GLY A 81 -1.90 -0.20 -1.57
N VAL A 82 -2.73 -0.52 -2.56
CA VAL A 82 -3.04 0.34 -3.70
C VAL A 82 -4.55 0.40 -3.93
N MET A 83 -5.03 1.56 -4.38
CA MET A 83 -6.42 1.80 -4.75
C MET A 83 -6.49 2.17 -6.23
N LEU A 84 -7.34 1.47 -6.97
CA LEU A 84 -7.68 1.77 -8.36
C LEU A 84 -8.83 2.77 -8.43
N ARG A 85 -8.90 3.52 -9.54
CA ARG A 85 -9.98 4.49 -9.78
C ARG A 85 -11.33 3.78 -9.90
N GLY A 86 -12.30 4.19 -9.09
CA GLY A 86 -13.65 3.61 -9.11
C GLY A 86 -14.36 3.74 -10.46
N GLY A 87 -14.10 4.81 -11.21
CA GLY A 87 -14.68 5.03 -12.55
C GLY A 87 -14.35 3.95 -13.58
N ILE A 88 -13.34 3.11 -13.32
CA ILE A 88 -13.05 1.98 -14.22
C ILE A 88 -14.14 0.90 -14.17
N LEU A 89 -14.82 0.75 -13.03
CA LEU A 89 -15.91 -0.21 -12.89
C LEU A 89 -17.11 0.19 -13.74
N GLU A 90 -17.41 1.47 -13.81
CA GLU A 90 -18.43 2.00 -14.71
C GLU A 90 -18.04 1.77 -16.18
N ALA A 91 -16.78 2.03 -16.54
CA ALA A 91 -16.28 1.86 -17.91
C ALA A 91 -16.37 0.42 -18.43
N ILE A 92 -16.20 -0.58 -17.56
CA ILE A 92 -16.37 -2.01 -17.92
C ILE A 92 -17.81 -2.51 -17.76
N GLY A 93 -18.74 -1.66 -17.30
CA GLY A 93 -20.12 -2.07 -17.00
C GLY A 93 -20.24 -3.05 -15.84
N PHE A 94 -19.40 -2.92 -14.81
CA PHE A 94 -19.45 -3.79 -13.63
C PHE A 94 -20.72 -3.54 -12.83
N ASP A 95 -21.57 -4.56 -12.74
CA ASP A 95 -22.77 -4.57 -11.91
C ASP A 95 -22.53 -5.42 -10.66
N PRO A 96 -22.53 -4.84 -9.45
CA PRO A 96 -22.36 -5.60 -8.20
C PRO A 96 -23.61 -6.39 -7.81
N THR A 97 -24.79 -6.07 -8.35
CA THR A 97 -26.09 -6.62 -7.93
C THR A 97 -26.16 -8.15 -7.95
N PRO A 98 -25.65 -8.86 -8.99
CA PRO A 98 -25.69 -10.32 -9.04
C PRO A 98 -24.83 -11.01 -7.97
N PHE A 99 -23.94 -10.26 -7.31
CA PHE A 99 -22.99 -10.79 -6.32
C PHE A 99 -23.38 -10.48 -4.88
N LEU A 100 -24.54 -9.83 -4.67
CA LEU A 100 -25.05 -9.54 -3.34
C LEU A 100 -25.49 -10.84 -2.64
N THR A 101 -25.08 -11.00 -1.39
CA THR A 101 -25.49 -12.10 -0.52
C THR A 101 -26.82 -11.82 0.19
N HIS A 102 -27.20 -10.54 0.30
CA HIS A 102 -28.36 -10.06 1.04
C HIS A 102 -28.32 -10.43 2.54
N ASP A 103 -27.13 -10.64 3.10
CA ASP A 103 -26.94 -10.96 4.51
C ASP A 103 -27.15 -9.72 5.39
N ARG A 104 -28.38 -9.55 5.88
CA ARG A 104 -28.79 -8.45 6.78
C ARG A 104 -28.11 -8.47 8.15
N SER A 105 -27.47 -9.57 8.53
CA SER A 105 -26.68 -9.63 9.77
C SER A 105 -25.31 -8.96 9.60
N ARG A 106 -24.79 -8.91 8.37
CA ARG A 106 -23.50 -8.30 8.03
C ARG A 106 -23.64 -6.90 7.45
N TYR A 107 -24.68 -6.67 6.64
CA TYR A 107 -24.89 -5.41 5.94
C TYR A 107 -26.27 -4.82 6.25
N PRO A 108 -26.35 -3.53 6.62
CA PRO A 108 -27.62 -2.88 6.95
C PRO A 108 -28.54 -2.69 5.74
N SER A 109 -28.01 -2.69 4.51
CA SER A 109 -28.75 -2.54 3.26
C SER A 109 -27.99 -3.15 2.09
N ASP A 110 -28.66 -3.33 0.94
CA ASP A 110 -28.01 -3.79 -0.30
C ASP A 110 -27.00 -2.76 -0.81
N ASP A 111 -27.28 -1.47 -0.64
CA ASP A 111 -26.33 -0.40 -0.99
C ASP A 111 -25.04 -0.48 -0.16
N ALA A 112 -25.14 -0.84 1.12
CA ALA A 112 -23.97 -1.00 1.98
C ALA A 112 -23.13 -2.21 1.57
N GLU A 113 -23.77 -3.31 1.17
CA GLU A 113 -23.09 -4.48 0.62
C GLU A 113 -22.46 -4.18 -0.75
N ALA A 114 -23.18 -3.51 -1.64
CA ALA A 114 -22.67 -3.09 -2.95
C ALA A 114 -21.46 -2.17 -2.82
N LEU A 115 -21.50 -1.20 -1.89
CA LEU A 115 -20.37 -0.33 -1.59
C LEU A 115 -19.17 -1.13 -1.06
N HIS A 116 -19.41 -2.12 -0.19
CA HIS A 116 -18.36 -3.00 0.31
C HIS A 116 -17.71 -3.80 -0.81
N LEU A 117 -18.51 -4.38 -1.72
CA LEU A 117 -18.02 -5.09 -2.90
C LEU A 117 -17.17 -4.16 -3.78
N VAL A 118 -17.72 -3.02 -4.22
CA VAL A 118 -17.02 -2.04 -5.07
C VAL A 118 -15.70 -1.58 -4.44
N THR A 119 -15.69 -1.39 -3.12
CA THR A 119 -14.48 -1.06 -2.37
C THR A 119 -13.44 -2.19 -2.48
N ASN A 120 -13.83 -3.43 -2.17
CA ASN A 120 -12.90 -4.57 -2.22
C ASN A 120 -12.44 -4.94 -3.63
N VAL A 121 -13.22 -4.62 -4.66
CA VAL A 121 -12.84 -4.80 -6.07
C VAL A 121 -11.72 -3.84 -6.48
N THR A 122 -11.60 -2.68 -5.81
CA THR A 122 -10.69 -1.59 -6.22
C THR A 122 -9.54 -1.34 -5.24
N HIS A 123 -9.57 -1.92 -4.04
CA HIS A 123 -8.59 -1.68 -2.99
C HIS A 123 -7.82 -2.94 -2.65
N PHE A 124 -6.53 -2.98 -2.92
CA PHE A 124 -5.72 -4.18 -2.73
C PHE A 124 -4.69 -3.97 -1.63
N ASP A 125 -4.72 -4.82 -0.61
CA ASP A 125 -3.63 -4.94 0.35
C ASP A 125 -2.43 -5.64 -0.32
N LEU A 126 -1.23 -5.11 -0.11
CA LEU A 126 0.00 -5.60 -0.71
C LEU A 126 0.96 -6.12 0.36
N PRO A 127 1.71 -7.20 0.09
CA PRO A 127 2.71 -7.70 1.03
C PRO A 127 3.74 -6.62 1.38
N GLY A 128 3.90 -6.32 2.67
CA GLY A 128 4.87 -5.35 3.13
C GLY A 128 4.43 -4.57 4.36
N PHE A 129 5.40 -3.93 5.01
CA PHE A 129 5.14 -3.15 6.22
C PHE A 129 4.80 -1.69 5.89
N PHE A 130 5.57 -1.03 5.04
CA PHE A 130 5.33 0.34 4.62
C PHE A 130 5.60 0.51 3.12
N ILE A 131 4.56 0.59 2.30
CA ILE A 131 4.68 0.80 0.86
C ILE A 131 5.15 2.24 0.58
N LEU A 132 6.21 2.35 -0.21
CA LEU A 132 6.74 3.59 -0.75
C LEU A 132 6.17 3.81 -2.15
N ALA A 133 5.95 5.07 -2.52
CA ALA A 133 5.57 5.41 -3.89
C ALA A 133 5.99 6.87 -4.18
N SER A 134 7.27 7.06 -4.47
CA SER A 134 7.86 8.36 -4.79
C SER A 134 8.59 8.31 -6.13
N GLU A 135 9.13 9.44 -6.62
CA GLU A 135 10.02 9.41 -7.80
C GLU A 135 11.25 8.50 -7.61
N GLU A 136 11.76 8.41 -6.38
CA GLU A 136 12.87 7.52 -6.02
C GLU A 136 12.46 6.04 -6.10
N HIS A 137 11.21 5.76 -5.75
CA HIS A 137 10.66 4.42 -5.55
C HIS A 137 9.23 4.38 -6.11
N PRO A 138 9.05 4.38 -7.45
CA PRO A 138 7.72 4.53 -8.06
C PRO A 138 6.85 3.30 -7.82
N PHE A 139 5.54 3.44 -7.64
CA PHE A 139 4.66 2.27 -7.78
C PHE A 139 4.35 2.05 -9.25
N LEU A 140 4.46 0.81 -9.75
CA LEU A 140 4.19 0.47 -11.15
C LEU A 140 3.17 -0.66 -11.25
N LEU A 141 2.23 -0.52 -12.17
CA LEU A 141 1.15 -1.46 -12.37
C LEU A 141 0.99 -1.79 -13.86
N PHE A 142 1.22 -3.06 -14.20
CA PHE A 142 1.17 -3.58 -15.55
C PHE A 142 -0.03 -4.48 -15.76
N ASP A 143 -0.63 -4.39 -16.94
CA ASP A 143 -1.72 -5.28 -17.34
C ASP A 143 -1.20 -6.68 -17.77
N PRO A 144 -2.10 -7.62 -18.13
CA PRO A 144 -1.70 -8.94 -18.60
C PRO A 144 -0.87 -8.93 -19.91
N GLY A 145 -1.01 -7.88 -20.72
CA GLY A 145 -0.25 -7.68 -21.95
C GLY A 145 1.17 -7.17 -21.72
N GLY A 146 1.46 -6.67 -20.51
CA GLY A 146 2.74 -6.07 -20.13
C GLY A 146 2.79 -4.57 -20.34
N ASP A 147 1.68 -3.92 -20.66
CA ASP A 147 1.60 -2.47 -20.77
C ASP A 147 1.56 -1.84 -19.37
N LEU A 148 2.33 -0.77 -19.18
CA LEU A 148 2.20 0.05 -17.97
C LEU A 148 0.87 0.80 -18.02
N LYS A 149 -0.03 0.51 -17.09
CA LYS A 149 -1.38 1.09 -17.01
C LYS A 149 -1.57 2.01 -15.80
N GLY A 150 -0.64 1.97 -14.85
CA GLY A 150 -0.61 2.88 -13.72
C GLY A 150 0.79 3.07 -13.16
N SER A 151 1.13 4.31 -12.83
CA SER A 151 2.34 4.67 -12.10
C SER A 151 2.03 5.65 -10.98
N TYR A 152 2.56 5.49 -9.78
CA TYR A 152 2.33 6.44 -8.69
C TYR A 152 3.63 6.88 -8.01
N THR A 153 3.87 8.18 -7.96
CA THR A 153 5.11 8.79 -7.43
C THR A 153 4.83 9.89 -6.39
N ASN A 154 3.57 10.03 -5.95
CA ASN A 154 3.10 11.14 -5.12
C ASN A 154 2.76 10.72 -3.68
N TRP A 155 3.45 9.72 -3.15
CA TRP A 155 3.32 9.22 -1.78
C TRP A 155 4.60 9.47 -0.97
N TYR A 156 4.80 8.73 0.12
CA TYR A 156 6.00 8.82 0.95
C TYR A 156 7.24 8.40 0.17
N THR A 157 8.29 9.23 0.29
CA THR A 157 9.67 8.84 -0.04
C THR A 157 10.25 7.97 1.07
N TYR A 158 11.47 7.44 0.88
CA TYR A 158 12.15 6.69 1.92
C TYR A 158 12.36 7.50 3.21
N ALA A 159 12.85 8.75 3.10
CA ALA A 159 12.95 9.67 4.24
C ALA A 159 11.62 9.87 4.96
N GLY A 160 10.52 10.03 4.21
CA GLY A 160 9.20 10.20 4.79
C GLY A 160 8.75 8.99 5.59
N ALA A 161 8.99 7.79 5.07
CA ALA A 161 8.63 6.55 5.75
C ALA A 161 9.48 6.34 7.02
N LEU A 162 10.79 6.62 6.98
CA LEU A 162 11.65 6.60 8.16
C LEU A 162 11.16 7.58 9.23
N ALA A 163 10.89 8.83 8.85
CA ALA A 163 10.36 9.86 9.74
C ALA A 163 9.05 9.43 10.40
N TYR A 164 8.18 8.78 9.64
CA TYR A 164 6.94 8.23 10.16
C TYR A 164 7.23 7.16 11.23
N ILE A 165 8.10 6.18 10.95
CA ILE A 165 8.38 5.09 11.90
C ILE A 165 9.09 5.60 13.17
N VAL A 166 10.17 6.37 13.03
CA VAL A 166 10.97 6.80 14.18
C VAL A 166 10.20 7.72 15.13
N THR A 167 9.17 8.41 14.62
CA THR A 167 8.33 9.30 15.41
C THR A 167 7.00 8.67 15.86
N ASP A 168 6.78 7.38 15.59
CA ASP A 168 5.54 6.64 15.83
C ASP A 168 4.32 7.35 15.19
N GLY A 169 4.50 7.80 13.95
CA GLY A 169 3.48 8.44 13.13
C GLY A 169 3.24 9.93 13.40
N ARG A 170 3.96 10.54 14.34
CA ARG A 170 3.83 11.98 14.64
C ARG A 170 4.28 12.88 13.47
N LEU A 171 5.24 12.42 12.68
CA LEU A 171 5.70 13.10 11.47
C LEU A 171 5.27 12.34 10.22
N ALA A 172 4.19 12.82 9.61
CA ALA A 172 3.55 12.24 8.43
C ALA A 172 3.77 13.14 7.20
N THR A 173 5.01 13.14 6.66
CA THR A 173 5.38 13.96 5.50
C THR A 173 6.17 13.16 4.48
N SER A 174 6.00 13.45 3.20
CA SER A 174 6.66 12.70 2.13
C SER A 174 8.12 13.09 1.90
N PHE A 175 8.55 14.30 2.24
CA PHE A 175 9.81 14.92 1.80
C PHE A 175 10.00 15.00 0.27
N GLY A 176 8.93 14.87 -0.52
CA GLY A 176 8.99 14.91 -1.98
C GLY A 176 9.56 16.23 -2.54
N LEU A 177 9.17 17.37 -1.97
CA LEU A 177 9.70 18.67 -2.39
C LEU A 177 11.19 18.82 -2.04
N THR A 178 11.62 18.30 -0.87
CA THR A 178 13.04 18.31 -0.49
C THR A 178 13.85 17.44 -1.44
N TRP A 179 13.33 16.26 -1.79
CA TRP A 179 13.92 15.40 -2.82
C TRP A 179 14.11 16.22 -4.10
N GLU A 180 13.03 16.79 -4.66
CA GLU A 180 13.03 17.52 -5.94
C GLU A 180 13.97 18.74 -5.94
N LYS A 181 13.94 19.57 -4.89
CA LYS A 181 14.61 20.88 -4.86
C LYS A 181 16.02 20.87 -4.29
N ASP A 182 16.33 19.96 -3.37
CA ASP A 182 17.64 19.89 -2.71
C ASP A 182 18.01 18.46 -2.30
N ARG A 183 18.60 17.72 -3.24
CA ARG A 183 19.08 16.35 -3.05
C ARG A 183 20.09 16.22 -1.90
N VAL A 184 20.90 17.24 -1.64
CA VAL A 184 21.92 17.21 -0.58
C VAL A 184 21.26 17.33 0.80
N LEU A 185 20.30 18.24 0.94
CA LEU A 185 19.49 18.33 2.16
C LEU A 185 18.71 17.05 2.40
N TYR A 186 18.10 16.49 1.35
CA TYR A 186 17.38 15.22 1.44
C TYR A 186 18.28 14.10 1.99
N GLN A 187 19.50 13.95 1.46
CA GLN A 187 20.47 12.96 1.94
C GLN A 187 20.89 13.18 3.40
N LYS A 188 21.01 14.43 3.86
CA LYS A 188 21.29 14.74 5.27
C LYS A 188 20.14 14.33 6.18
N VAL A 189 18.90 14.63 5.78
CA VAL A 189 17.69 14.21 6.48
C VAL A 189 17.62 12.69 6.55
N MET A 190 17.81 11.99 5.42
CA MET A 190 17.85 10.53 5.41
C MET A 190 18.89 9.96 6.36
N ARG A 191 20.11 10.52 6.38
CA ARG A 191 21.17 10.03 7.27
C ARG A 191 20.78 10.13 8.74
N ALA A 192 20.30 11.30 9.15
CA ALA A 192 19.85 11.53 10.53
C ALA A 192 18.69 10.58 10.90
N LEU A 193 17.75 10.36 10.00
CA LEU A 193 16.63 9.43 10.23
C LEU A 193 17.06 7.97 10.31
N ASN A 194 18.06 7.55 9.53
CA ASN A 194 18.64 6.20 9.63
C ASN A 194 19.38 6.00 10.96
N GLU A 195 20.08 7.02 11.46
CA GLU A 195 20.74 6.99 12.77
C GLU A 195 19.71 6.80 13.90
N LEU A 196 18.62 7.57 13.87
CA LEU A 196 17.50 7.41 14.81
C LEU A 196 16.82 6.04 14.69
N MET A 197 16.71 5.50 13.48
CA MET A 197 16.15 4.17 13.25
C MET A 197 17.05 3.08 13.87
N ALA A 198 18.36 3.21 13.72
CA ALA A 198 19.32 2.29 14.34
C ALA A 198 19.30 2.36 15.88
N GLU A 199 19.10 3.55 16.46
CA GLU A 199 18.88 3.72 17.90
C GLU A 199 17.61 3.00 18.37
N LYS A 200 16.48 3.23 17.69
CA LYS A 200 15.20 2.59 18.01
C LYS A 200 15.27 1.06 17.93
N ASN A 201 15.95 0.52 16.91
CA ASN A 201 16.13 -0.92 16.77
C ASN A 201 16.93 -1.51 17.94
N ARG A 202 17.98 -0.83 18.41
CA ARG A 202 18.76 -1.27 19.58
C ARG A 202 17.93 -1.27 20.87
N GLU A 203 17.07 -0.28 21.06
CA GLU A 203 16.18 -0.23 22.23
C GLU A 203 15.16 -1.37 22.23
N GLY A 204 14.57 -1.70 21.07
CA GLY A 204 13.64 -2.83 20.93
C GLY A 204 14.27 -4.21 21.18
N ASP A 205 15.54 -4.39 20.81
CA ASP A 205 16.29 -5.62 21.09
C ASP A 205 16.56 -5.83 22.59
N VAL A 206 16.73 -4.75 23.35
CA VAL A 206 16.96 -4.81 24.82
C VAL A 206 15.65 -5.16 25.55
N GLU A 207 14.52 -4.58 25.15
CA GLU A 207 13.21 -4.88 25.74
C GLU A 207 12.75 -6.32 25.44
N SER A 208 13.02 -6.84 24.24
CA SER A 208 12.70 -8.22 23.87
C SER A 208 13.61 -9.26 24.54
N GLY A 209 14.88 -8.94 24.80
CA GLY A 209 15.83 -9.79 25.53
C GLY A 209 15.59 -9.87 27.04
N ALA A 210 14.96 -8.86 27.64
CA ALA A 210 14.60 -8.87 29.08
C ALA A 210 13.43 -9.80 29.40
N GLY A 211 12.58 -10.14 28.41
CA GLY A 211 11.44 -11.03 28.57
C GLY A 211 11.77 -12.53 28.66
N HIS A 212 13.04 -12.92 28.48
CA HIS A 212 13.47 -14.33 28.49
C HIS A 212 14.25 -14.75 29.74
N ARG A 213 14.30 -13.91 30.79
CA ARG A 213 14.97 -14.22 32.06
C ARG A 213 14.04 -14.28 33.26
N LEU A 214 12.88 -14.93 33.17
CA LEU A 214 12.11 -15.35 34.35
C LEU A 214 11.35 -16.66 34.07
N SER A 215 12.09 -17.76 33.93
CA SER A 215 11.59 -19.11 34.27
C SER A 215 12.77 -20.01 34.64
N CYS A 216 13.17 -19.94 35.91
CA CYS A 216 13.88 -21.00 36.61
C CYS A 216 13.15 -21.22 37.93
#